data_AF-A0A818KTV8-F1
#
_entry.id   AF-A0A818KTV8-F1
#
_cell.length_a   1.000
_cell.length_b   1.000
_cell.length_c   1.000
_cell.angle_alpha   90.00
_cell.angle_beta   90.00
_cell.angle_gamma   90.00
#
_symmetry.space_group_name_H-M   'P 1'
#
loop_
_entity.id
_entity.type
_entity.pdbx_description
1 polymer ?
#
loop_
_entity_poly.entity_id
_entity_poly.type
_entity_poly.pdbx_seq_one_letter_code
_entity_poly.pdbx_strand_id
1 'polypeptide(L)'
;MKFYLYLKKTGSNVDQRIINYPLFLQCAISTNEQYVKQVLEWIEKRFTNEQLNVIESFLNKLTSYNMRFNLEYLSNNINSIQTIIDIAINHLQQSTYTLQIILSYGIFLLRSVEQHPNKQRKEIIQQFAKKIIKQ
;
A
#
# COMPACT_ATOMS: atom_id res chain seq x y z
N MET A 1 0.89 -18.57 15.35
CA MET A 1 1.73 -17.40 15.05
C MET A 1 1.15 -16.16 15.74
N LYS A 2 1.89 -15.54 16.68
CA LYS A 2 1.41 -14.44 17.56
C LYS A 2 0.99 -13.16 16.80
N PHE A 3 1.44 -12.99 15.56
CA PHE A 3 1.17 -11.85 14.67
C PHE A 3 -0.34 -11.52 14.49
N TYR A 4 -1.17 -12.52 14.20
CA TYR A 4 -2.61 -12.31 13.96
C TYR A 4 -3.37 -11.86 15.23
N LEU A 5 -2.86 -12.24 16.41
CA LEU A 5 -3.40 -11.79 17.69
C LEU A 5 -3.09 -10.31 17.97
N TYR A 6 -1.96 -9.79 17.47
CA TYR A 6 -1.64 -8.36 17.55
C TYR A 6 -2.43 -7.52 16.54
N LEU A 7 -2.67 -8.05 15.34
CA LEU A 7 -3.56 -7.44 14.33
C LEU A 7 -4.95 -7.13 14.91
N LYS A 8 -5.56 -8.10 15.60
CA LYS A 8 -6.88 -7.92 16.27
C LYS A 8 -6.86 -6.95 17.44
N LYS A 9 -5.69 -6.67 18.04
CA LYS A 9 -5.53 -5.81 19.23
C LYS A 9 -5.05 -4.39 18.91
N THR A 10 -4.84 -4.04 17.64
CA THR A 10 -4.45 -2.66 17.30
C THR A 10 -5.56 -1.68 17.65
N GLY A 11 -5.23 -0.83 18.63
CA GLY A 11 -6.17 -0.04 19.40
C GLY A 11 -6.64 1.24 18.73
N SER A 12 -7.55 1.89 19.43
CA SER A 12 -8.21 3.16 19.12
C SER A 12 -7.26 4.36 19.02
N ASN A 13 -5.98 4.24 19.41
CA ASN A 13 -4.99 5.31 19.31
C ASN A 13 -4.45 5.47 17.87
N VAL A 14 -4.45 6.70 17.37
CA VAL A 14 -4.05 7.09 16.01
C VAL A 14 -2.56 6.88 15.78
N ASP A 15 -1.71 7.37 16.67
CA ASP A 15 -0.25 7.30 16.57
C ASP A 15 0.22 5.85 16.49
N GLN A 16 -0.44 4.94 17.22
CA GLN A 16 -0.18 3.51 17.11
C GLN A 16 -0.53 2.97 15.72
N ARG A 17 -1.63 3.40 15.11
CA ARG A 17 -2.04 2.91 13.77
C ARG A 17 -1.12 3.43 12.66
N ILE A 18 -0.65 4.67 12.77
CA ILE A 18 0.39 5.26 11.90
C ILE A 18 1.64 4.35 11.82
N ILE A 19 2.04 3.76 12.94
CA ILE A 19 3.22 2.88 13.03
C ILE A 19 2.88 1.44 12.64
N ASN A 20 1.74 0.93 13.13
CA ASN A 20 1.43 -0.49 13.08
C ASN A 20 1.04 -0.98 11.68
N TYR A 21 0.28 -0.20 10.91
CA TYR A 21 -0.14 -0.66 9.58
C TYR A 21 1.06 -0.89 8.64
N PRO A 22 2.04 0.03 8.57
CA PRO A 22 3.25 -0.24 7.81
C PRO A 22 4.04 -1.43 8.31
N LEU A 23 4.17 -1.56 9.64
CA LEU A 23 4.89 -2.65 10.27
C LEU A 23 4.26 -4.01 9.94
N PHE A 24 2.93 -4.09 9.94
CA PHE A 24 2.24 -5.34 9.62
C PHE A 24 2.44 -5.77 8.18
N LEU A 25 2.38 -4.83 7.25
CA LEU A 25 2.68 -5.13 5.85
C LEU A 25 4.15 -5.57 5.69
N GLN A 26 5.08 -4.90 6.37
CA GLN A 26 6.49 -5.29 6.37
C GLN A 26 6.70 -6.72 6.91
N CYS A 27 6.08 -7.07 8.05
CA CYS A 27 6.13 -8.43 8.59
C CYS A 27 5.54 -9.46 7.62
N ALA A 28 4.44 -9.12 6.94
CA ALA A 28 3.82 -9.99 5.96
C ALA A 28 4.74 -10.23 4.75
N ILE A 29 5.37 -9.17 4.23
CA ILE A 29 6.35 -9.23 3.13
C ILE A 29 7.52 -10.16 3.50
N SER A 30 8.00 -10.11 4.74
CA SER A 30 9.06 -10.99 5.24
C SER A 30 8.62 -12.45 5.42
N THR A 31 7.32 -12.73 5.44
CA THR A 31 6.78 -14.07 5.66
C THR A 31 6.45 -14.77 4.35
N ASN A 32 5.36 -14.37 3.67
CA ASN A 32 4.95 -14.91 2.38
C ASN A 32 3.81 -14.07 1.75
N GLU A 33 3.51 -14.36 0.49
CA GLU A 33 2.47 -13.68 -0.28
C GLU A 33 1.05 -13.82 0.32
N GLN A 34 0.70 -14.98 0.86
CA GLN A 34 -0.62 -15.19 1.45
C GLN A 34 -0.88 -14.21 2.60
N TYR A 35 0.13 -13.97 3.46
CA TYR A 35 0.01 -12.98 4.53
C TYR A 35 -0.02 -11.55 4.01
N VAL A 36 0.70 -11.24 2.92
CA VAL A 36 0.63 -9.91 2.29
C VAL A 36 -0.80 -9.61 1.87
N LYS A 37 -1.43 -10.55 1.16
CA LYS A 37 -2.83 -10.43 0.75
C LYS A 37 -3.77 -10.24 1.94
N GLN A 38 -3.66 -11.10 2.96
CA GLN A 38 -4.51 -11.01 4.15
C GLN A 38 -4.35 -9.67 4.90
N VAL A 39 -3.13 -9.16 5.02
CA VAL A 39 -2.87 -7.88 5.68
C VAL A 39 -3.43 -6.73 4.84
N LEU A 40 -3.23 -6.74 3.52
CA LEU A 40 -3.78 -5.70 2.65
C LEU A 40 -5.30 -5.67 2.68
N GLU A 41 -5.97 -6.82 2.60
CA GLU A 41 -7.43 -6.91 2.73
C GLU A 41 -7.93 -6.42 4.10
N TRP A 42 -7.16 -6.67 5.17
CA TRP A 42 -7.50 -6.19 6.50
C TRP A 42 -7.32 -4.67 6.63
N ILE A 43 -6.25 -4.11 6.07
CA ILE A 43 -5.98 -2.67 6.02
C ILE A 43 -7.08 -1.98 5.21
N GLU A 44 -7.39 -2.48 4.01
CA GLU A 44 -8.42 -1.96 3.11
C GLU A 44 -9.77 -1.79 3.81
N LYS A 45 -10.24 -2.83 4.51
CA LYS A 45 -11.51 -2.79 5.27
C LYS A 45 -11.54 -1.75 6.37
N ARG A 46 -10.39 -1.44 6.99
CA ARG A 46 -10.30 -0.42 8.04
C ARG A 46 -10.18 0.98 7.47
N PHE A 47 -9.52 1.13 6.33
CA PHE A 47 -9.24 2.42 5.72
C PHE A 47 -10.50 3.19 5.33
N THR A 48 -11.61 2.49 5.05
CA THR A 48 -12.91 3.10 4.78
C THR A 48 -13.37 4.09 5.85
N ASN A 49 -12.97 3.90 7.11
CA ASN A 49 -13.33 4.77 8.23
C ASN A 49 -12.08 5.29 8.97
N GLU A 50 -10.91 5.22 8.34
CA GLU A 50 -9.65 5.60 8.98
C GLU A 50 -9.36 7.09 8.81
N GLN A 51 -8.51 7.64 9.67
CA GLN A 51 -8.09 9.02 9.56
C GLN A 51 -7.08 9.22 8.42
N LEU A 52 -7.21 10.33 7.70
CA LEU A 52 -6.40 10.63 6.51
C LEU A 52 -4.89 10.55 6.78
N ASN A 53 -4.41 11.10 7.90
CA ASN A 53 -3.00 11.08 8.28
C ASN A 53 -2.43 9.64 8.44
N VAL A 54 -3.26 8.69 8.88
CA VAL A 54 -2.88 7.27 8.99
C VAL A 54 -2.74 6.65 7.61
N ILE A 55 -3.70 6.95 6.72
CA ILE A 55 -3.70 6.49 5.32
C ILE A 55 -2.48 7.07 4.58
N GLU A 56 -2.23 8.38 4.71
CA GLU A 56 -1.08 9.07 4.13
C GLU A 56 0.25 8.50 4.62
N SER A 57 0.38 8.23 5.93
CA SER A 57 1.58 7.58 6.48
C SER A 57 1.80 6.21 5.84
N PHE A 58 0.73 5.41 5.72
CA PHE A 58 0.81 4.10 5.07
C PHE A 58 1.23 4.20 3.60
N LEU A 59 0.61 5.11 2.84
CA LEU A 59 0.93 5.34 1.42
C LEU A 59 2.38 5.83 1.24
N ASN A 60 2.84 6.76 2.08
CA ASN A 60 4.22 7.21 2.09
C ASN A 60 5.20 6.04 2.25
N LYS A 61 4.86 5.08 3.12
CA LYS A 61 5.69 3.91 3.37
C LYS A 61 5.69 2.89 2.22
N LEU A 62 4.74 2.94 1.27
CA LEU A 62 4.73 2.01 0.13
C LEU A 62 6.00 2.10 -0.71
N THR A 63 6.52 3.31 -0.92
CA THR A 63 7.80 3.53 -1.63
C THR A 63 9.00 2.97 -0.86
N SER A 64 8.90 2.90 0.46
CA SER A 64 9.99 2.47 1.35
C SER A 64 10.03 0.95 1.59
N TYR A 65 8.98 0.22 1.21
CA TYR A 65 9.03 -1.24 1.30
C TYR A 65 10.07 -1.79 0.32
N ASN A 66 10.71 -2.88 0.74
CA ASN A 66 11.72 -3.58 -0.04
C ASN A 66 11.22 -3.81 -1.49
N MET A 67 12.13 -3.70 -2.47
CA MET A 67 11.89 -4.06 -3.88
C MET A 67 11.08 -5.35 -4.02
N ARG A 68 11.27 -6.31 -3.11
CA ARG A 68 10.47 -7.54 -3.02
C ARG A 68 8.95 -7.30 -3.08
N PHE A 69 8.40 -6.36 -2.32
CA PHE A 69 6.97 -6.07 -2.39
C PHE A 69 6.57 -5.55 -3.77
N ASN A 70 7.28 -4.54 -4.25
CA ASN A 70 6.93 -3.84 -5.49
C ASN A 70 7.14 -4.71 -6.75
N LEU A 71 8.05 -5.68 -6.73
CA LEU A 71 8.32 -6.58 -7.85
C LEU A 71 7.58 -7.93 -7.72
N GLU A 72 7.62 -8.56 -6.54
CA GLU A 72 7.08 -9.93 -6.39
C GLU A 72 5.60 -9.96 -6.05
N TYR A 73 5.14 -9.07 -5.16
CA TYR A 73 3.81 -9.18 -4.56
C TYR A 73 2.81 -8.17 -5.11
N LEU A 74 3.26 -7.00 -5.55
CA LEU A 74 2.37 -5.93 -6.00
C LEU A 74 1.44 -6.39 -7.12
N SER A 75 1.96 -7.08 -8.14
CA SER A 75 1.16 -7.52 -9.30
C SER A 75 -0.08 -8.34 -8.92
N ASN A 76 -0.01 -9.12 -7.84
CA ASN A 76 -1.13 -9.93 -7.35
C ASN A 76 -2.03 -9.20 -6.35
N ASN A 77 -1.64 -8.00 -5.91
CA ASN A 77 -2.31 -7.20 -4.89
C ASN A 77 -2.69 -5.79 -5.36
N ILE A 78 -2.58 -5.50 -6.67
CA ILE A 78 -2.88 -4.18 -7.26
C ILE A 78 -4.27 -3.69 -6.90
N ASN A 79 -5.28 -4.58 -6.90
CA ASN A 79 -6.65 -4.18 -6.60
C ASN A 79 -6.78 -3.60 -5.19
N SER A 80 -6.18 -4.24 -4.18
CA SER A 80 -6.23 -3.72 -2.81
C SER A 80 -5.45 -2.40 -2.66
N ILE A 81 -4.30 -2.27 -3.32
CA ILE A 81 -3.56 -0.99 -3.30
C ILE A 81 -4.34 0.10 -4.03
N GLN A 82 -4.99 -0.21 -5.15
CA GLN A 82 -5.87 0.71 -5.86
C GLN A 82 -7.01 1.15 -4.96
N THR A 83 -7.71 0.23 -4.29
CA THR A 83 -8.80 0.58 -3.37
C THR A 83 -8.31 1.49 -2.25
N ILE A 84 -7.14 1.21 -1.67
CA ILE A 84 -6.53 2.06 -0.64
C ILE A 84 -6.25 3.48 -1.18
N ILE A 85 -5.74 3.60 -2.40
CA ILE A 85 -5.50 4.89 -3.06
C ILE A 85 -6.84 5.61 -3.33
N ASP A 86 -7.84 4.90 -3.84
CA ASP A 86 -9.17 5.48 -4.12
C ASP A 86 -9.85 5.96 -2.83
N ILE A 87 -9.71 5.22 -1.72
CA ILE A 87 -10.17 5.67 -0.39
C ILE A 87 -9.45 6.95 0.03
N ALA A 88 -8.13 7.02 -0.15
CA ALA A 88 -7.34 8.21 0.19
C ALA A 88 -7.76 9.44 -0.62
N ILE A 89 -8.05 9.27 -1.92
CA ILE A 89 -8.54 10.34 -2.80
C ILE A 89 -9.95 10.79 -2.42
N ASN A 90 -10.83 9.85 -2.06
CA ASN A 90 -12.22 10.12 -1.69
C ASN A 90 -12.38 10.71 -0.29
N HIS A 91 -11.39 10.52 0.60
CA HIS A 91 -11.37 11.23 1.87
C HIS A 91 -11.32 12.74 1.59
N LEU A 92 -12.36 13.44 2.07
CA LEU A 92 -12.90 14.76 1.72
C LEU A 92 -11.97 16.00 1.70
N GLN A 93 -10.66 15.84 1.55
CA GLN A 93 -9.74 16.97 1.53
C GLN A 93 -8.67 16.94 0.45
N GLN A 94 -8.64 15.97 -0.49
CA GLN A 94 -7.69 15.88 -1.63
C GLN A 94 -6.47 16.76 -1.42
N SER A 95 -5.73 16.50 -0.34
CA SER A 95 -4.74 17.49 0.04
C SER A 95 -3.69 17.43 -1.05
N THR A 96 -3.15 18.58 -1.46
CA THR A 96 -2.04 18.60 -2.42
C THR A 96 -0.94 17.63 -1.98
N TYR A 97 -0.80 17.44 -0.67
CA TYR A 97 0.08 16.44 -0.07
C TYR A 97 -0.34 14.99 -0.37
N THR A 98 -1.60 14.59 -0.15
CA THR A 98 -2.09 13.23 -0.49
C THR A 98 -1.84 12.90 -1.97
N LEU A 99 -2.15 13.85 -2.86
CA LEU A 99 -1.91 13.70 -4.30
C LEU A 99 -0.41 13.57 -4.61
N GLN A 100 0.44 14.37 -3.97
CA GLN A 100 1.90 14.26 -4.11
C GLN A 100 2.44 12.90 -3.69
N ILE A 101 1.92 12.30 -2.61
CA ILE A 101 2.31 10.95 -2.17
C ILE A 101 1.95 9.92 -3.25
N ILE A 102 0.71 9.98 -3.72
CA ILE A 102 0.16 9.05 -4.72
C ILE A 102 0.95 9.14 -6.04
N LEU A 103 1.19 10.37 -6.53
CA LEU A 103 2.01 10.63 -7.72
C LEU A 103 3.44 10.14 -7.55
N SER A 104 4.06 10.41 -6.39
CA SER A 104 5.41 9.96 -6.08
C SER A 104 5.52 8.43 -6.11
N TYR A 105 4.51 7.74 -5.58
CA TYR A 105 4.44 6.28 -5.64
C TYR A 105 4.31 5.77 -7.08
N GLY A 106 3.42 6.36 -7.88
CA GLY A 106 3.29 6.02 -9.30
C GLY A 106 4.60 6.19 -10.08
N ILE A 107 5.29 7.31 -9.89
CA ILE A 107 6.60 7.56 -10.52
C ILE A 107 7.65 6.55 -10.05
N PHE A 108 7.67 6.24 -8.75
CA PHE A 108 8.55 5.22 -8.20
C PHE A 108 8.31 3.84 -8.82
N LEU A 109 7.05 3.44 -9.01
CA LEU A 109 6.70 2.17 -9.66
C LEU A 109 7.19 2.13 -11.11
N LEU A 110 7.01 3.21 -11.87
CA LEU A 110 7.51 3.29 -13.25
C LEU A 110 9.03 3.12 -13.33
N ARG A 111 9.78 3.71 -12.40
CA ARG A 111 11.25 3.55 -12.33
C ARG A 111 11.65 2.13 -11.92
N SER A 112 10.98 1.59 -10.90
CA SER A 112 11.34 0.29 -10.32
C SER A 112 11.06 -0.88 -11.26
N VAL A 113 10.01 -0.76 -12.07
CA VAL A 113 9.56 -1.85 -12.94
C VAL A 113 10.36 -1.98 -14.24
N GLU A 114 11.23 -1.01 -14.56
CA GLU A 114 12.09 -1.08 -15.75
C GLU A 114 12.96 -2.35 -15.75
N GLN A 115 13.43 -2.75 -14.58
CA GLN A 115 14.32 -3.88 -14.34
C GLN A 115 13.57 -5.19 -14.01
N HIS A 116 12.23 -5.20 -14.10
CA HIS A 116 11.45 -6.38 -13.71
C HIS A 116 11.70 -7.56 -14.68
N PRO A 117 12.11 -8.75 -14.21
CA PRO A 117 12.52 -9.87 -15.07
C PRO A 117 11.34 -10.48 -15.84
N ASN A 118 10.13 -10.42 -15.28
CA ASN A 118 8.91 -10.90 -15.93
C ASN A 118 8.20 -9.76 -16.69
N LYS A 119 8.09 -9.90 -18.03
CA LYS A 119 7.48 -8.91 -18.93
C LYS A 119 5.99 -8.67 -18.65
N GLN A 120 5.22 -9.71 -18.35
CA GLN A 120 3.79 -9.57 -18.09
C GLN A 120 3.53 -8.79 -16.79
N ARG A 121 4.26 -9.13 -15.72
CA ARG A 121 4.19 -8.38 -14.45
C ARG A 121 4.63 -6.94 -14.61
N LYS A 122 5.64 -6.71 -15.46
CA LYS A 122 6.10 -5.36 -15.82
C LYS A 122 4.97 -4.53 -16.43
N GLU A 123 4.30 -5.05 -17.45
CA GLU A 123 3.20 -4.35 -18.13
C GLU A 123 2.05 -4.04 -17.17
N ILE A 124 1.68 -4.99 -16.31
CA ILE A 124 0.64 -4.83 -15.29
C ILE A 124 0.98 -3.68 -14.32
N ILE A 125 2.19 -3.69 -13.75
CA ILE A 125 2.64 -2.64 -12.80
C ILE A 125 2.77 -1.28 -13.51
N GLN A 126 3.23 -1.25 -14.76
CA GLN A 126 3.30 -0.01 -15.55
C GLN A 126 1.92 0.59 -15.83
N GLN A 127 0.94 -0.24 -16.20
CA GLN A 127 -0.44 0.20 -16.42
C GLN A 127 -1.04 0.75 -15.13
N PHE A 128 -0.84 0.06 -14.01
CA PHE A 128 -1.29 0.51 -12.70
C PHE A 128 -0.66 1.86 -12.32
N ALA A 129 0.67 2.00 -12.46
CA ALA A 129 1.36 3.25 -12.17
C ALA A 129 0.87 4.42 -13.05
N LYS A 130 0.65 4.18 -14.35
CA LYS A 130 0.07 5.19 -15.27
C LYS A 130 -1.36 5.57 -14.88
N LYS A 131 -2.16 4.62 -14.40
CA LYS A 131 -3.52 4.89 -13.92
C LYS A 131 -3.48 5.83 -12.71
N ILE A 132 -2.65 5.52 -11.72
CA ILE A 132 -2.49 6.34 -10.51
C ILE A 132 -2.05 7.77 -10.85
N ILE A 133 -1.13 7.94 -11.81
CA ILE A 133 -0.60 9.26 -12.18
C ILE A 133 -1.64 10.15 -12.88
N LYS A 134 -2.67 9.54 -13.49
CA LYS A 134 -3.70 10.24 -14.28
C LYS A 134 -4.99 10.53 -13.51
N GLN A 135 -5.10 10.05 -12.27
CA GLN A 135 -6.24 10.34 -11.39
C GLN A 135 -6.14 11.78 -10.87
#